data_AF-A0A0J7YNI8-F1
#
_entry.id   AF-A0A0J7YNI8-F1
#
_cell.length_a   1.000
_cell.length_b   1.000
_cell.length_c   1.000
_cell.angle_alpha   90.00
_cell.angle_beta   90.00
_cell.angle_gamma   90.00
#
_symmetry.space_group_name_H-M   'P 1'
#
loop_
_entity.id
_entity.type
_entity.pdbx_description
1 polymer ?
#
loop_
_entity_poly.entity_id
_entity_poly.type
_entity_poly.pdbx_seq_one_letter_code
_entity_poly.pdbx_strand_id
1 'polypeptide(L)' 'MCQAPISGAAALDLDLAPWVCPQCTYVNECGPEKCGACEGPRPEQPPTPVDYTSAIASIQTEVEQHDLCRSLARAIVEYG' A
#
# COMPACT_ATOMS: atom_id res chain seq x y z
N MET A 1 25.94 0.85 -2.00
CA MET A 1 24.86 1.59 -1.31
C MET A 1 24.17 2.50 -2.32
N CYS A 2 22.89 2.25 -2.57
CA CYS A 2 22.06 3.04 -3.50
C CYS A 2 21.94 4.47 -2.96
N GLN A 3 22.41 5.47 -3.71
CA GLN A 3 22.23 6.87 -3.35
C GLN A 3 20.90 7.37 -3.94
N ALA A 4 20.01 7.87 -3.11
CA ALA A 4 18.82 8.57 -3.58
C ALA A 4 19.18 10.03 -3.93
N PRO A 5 18.69 10.60 -5.04
CA PRO A 5 18.86 12.02 -5.31
C PRO A 5 18.04 12.85 -4.32
N ILE A 6 18.75 13.65 -3.51
CA ILE A 6 18.20 14.73 -2.68
C ILE A 6 17.94 15.96 -3.55
N SER A 7 16.88 15.95 -4.35
CA SER A 7 16.12 17.16 -4.69
C SER A 7 14.94 16.83 -5.60
N GLY A 8 13.83 17.49 -5.31
CA GLY A 8 12.54 17.28 -5.97
C GLY A 8 12.58 17.44 -7.49
N ALA A 9 11.77 16.58 -8.12
CA ALA A 9 11.38 16.54 -9.52
C ALA A 9 12.45 16.11 -10.54
N ALA A 10 12.52 14.82 -10.83
CA ALA A 10 12.80 14.26 -12.17
C ALA A 10 12.46 12.77 -12.18
N ALA A 11 12.09 12.24 -13.35
CA ALA A 11 11.60 10.88 -13.59
C ALA A 11 12.20 9.80 -12.68
N LEU A 12 11.34 8.96 -12.11
CA LEU A 12 11.75 7.86 -11.24
C LEU A 12 12.56 6.85 -12.08
N ASP A 13 13.88 6.96 -12.06
CA ASP A 13 14.76 5.84 -12.38
C ASP A 13 14.54 4.79 -11.30
N LEU A 14 13.54 3.92 -11.53
CA LEU A 14 13.19 2.80 -10.66
C LEU A 14 14.39 1.90 -10.39
N ASP A 15 15.39 1.93 -11.28
CA ASP A 15 16.68 1.24 -11.19
C ASP A 15 17.53 1.67 -10.01
N LEU A 16 17.25 2.82 -9.41
CA LEU A 16 17.94 3.31 -8.21
C LEU A 16 17.21 2.96 -6.91
N ALA A 17 16.01 2.39 -6.98
CA ALA A 17 15.22 2.02 -5.81
C ALA A 17 15.31 0.51 -5.51
N PRO A 18 15.37 0.10 -4.22
CA PRO A 18 15.14 -1.29 -3.85
C PRO A 18 13.72 -1.72 -4.26
N TRP A 19 13.55 -3.00 -4.59
CA TRP A 19 12.28 -3.53 -5.11
C TRP A 19 11.88 -4.83 -4.43
N VAL A 20 10.57 -4.99 -4.20
CA VAL A 20 9.99 -6.20 -3.61
C VAL A 20 9.70 -7.20 -4.72
N CYS A 21 10.23 -8.42 -4.60
CA CYS A 21 9.94 -9.50 -5.54
C CYS A 21 8.47 -9.93 -5.41
N PRO A 22 7.66 -9.87 -6.48
CA PRO A 22 6.24 -10.25 -6.42
C PRO A 22 6.05 -11.76 -6.23
N GLN A 23 7.06 -12.58 -6.50
CA GLN A 23 6.98 -14.04 -6.44
C GLN A 23 7.30 -14.60 -5.05
N CYS A 24 8.22 -13.98 -4.31
CA CYS A 24 8.68 -14.48 -3.01
C CYS A 24 8.76 -13.43 -1.90
N THR A 25 8.34 -12.19 -2.15
CA THR A 25 8.33 -11.05 -1.21
C THR A 25 9.70 -10.58 -0.70
N TYR A 26 10.80 -11.15 -1.20
CA TYR A 26 12.15 -10.70 -0.87
C TYR A 26 12.41 -9.27 -1.36
N VAL A 27 13.07 -8.46 -0.53
CA VAL A 27 13.45 -7.08 -0.86
C VAL A 27 14.85 -7.10 -1.49
N ASN A 28 14.91 -6.83 -2.79
CA ASN A 28 16.16 -6.73 -3.54
C ASN A 28 16.72 -5.31 -3.45
N GLU A 29 18.05 -5.18 -3.55
CA GLU A 29 18.71 -3.89 -3.72
C GLU A 29 18.37 -3.26 -5.09
N CYS A 30 18.78 -2.01 -5.31
CA CYS A 30 18.65 -1.33 -6.59
C CYS A 30 19.57 -1.94 -7.66
N GLY A 31 19.09 -2.11 -8.90
CA GLY A 31 19.90 -2.56 -10.04
C GLY A 31 19.75 -4.04 -10.47
N PRO A 32 19.65 -5.04 -9.59
CA PRO A 32 19.45 -6.43 -10.00
C PRO A 32 18.15 -6.65 -10.78
N GLU A 33 18.29 -7.20 -11.99
CA GLU A 33 17.17 -7.60 -12.88
C GLU A 33 16.50 -8.92 -12.47
N LYS A 34 17.07 -9.62 -11.47
CA LYS A 34 16.56 -10.87 -10.92
C LYS A 34 16.59 -10.84 -9.40
N CYS A 35 15.65 -11.55 -8.81
CA CYS A 35 15.58 -11.71 -7.36
C CYS A 35 16.75 -12.54 -6.83
N GLY A 36 17.45 -12.05 -5.81
CA GLY A 36 18.54 -12.77 -5.15
C GLY A 36 18.10 -14.01 -4.35
N ALA A 37 16.80 -14.13 -4.04
CA ALA A 37 16.26 -15.24 -3.26
C ALA A 37 15.61 -16.33 -4.12
N CYS A 38 14.88 -15.97 -5.18
CA CYS A 38 14.09 -16.91 -5.99
C CYS A 38 14.41 -16.87 -7.49
N GLU A 39 15.36 -16.03 -7.90
CA GLU A 39 15.79 -15.82 -9.30
C GLU A 39 14.70 -15.33 -10.28
N GLY A 40 13.50 -15.03 -9.78
CA GLY A 40 12.41 -14.47 -10.57
C GLY A 40 12.76 -13.09 -11.14
N PRO A 41 12.17 -12.70 -12.30
CA PRO A 41 12.49 -11.45 -12.97
C PRO A 41 12.02 -10.24 -12.17
N ARG A 42 12.75 -9.13 -12.30
CA ARG A 42 12.31 -7.81 -11.83
C ARG A 42 11.15 -7.32 -12.70
N PRO A 43 10.06 -6.81 -12.11
CA PRO A 43 8.96 -6.26 -12.89
C PRO A 43 9.38 -4.96 -13.60
N GLU A 44 9.07 -4.85 -14.89
CA GLU A 44 9.39 -3.67 -15.73
C GLU A 44 8.61 -2.42 -15.31
N GLN A 45 7.42 -2.61 -14.74
CA GLN A 45 6.59 -1.54 -14.20
C GLN A 45 6.54 -1.68 -12.68
N PRO A 46 6.64 -0.55 -11.95
CA PRO A 46 6.35 -0.58 -10.53
C PRO A 46 4.90 -1.05 -10.38
N PRO A 47 4.58 -1.80 -9.30
CA PRO A 47 3.20 -2.17 -9.04
C PRO A 47 2.35 -0.89 -9.10
N THR A 48 1.28 -0.92 -9.89
CA THR A 48 0.35 0.20 -9.90
C THR A 48 -0.09 0.44 -8.46
N PRO A 49 -0.18 1.70 -8.00
CA PRO A 49 -0.80 1.99 -6.72
C PRO A 49 -2.17 1.33 -6.74
N VAL A 50 -2.34 0.32 -5.89
CA VAL A 50 -3.61 -0.37 -5.74
C VAL A 50 -4.60 0.68 -5.23
N ASP A 51 -5.68 0.87 -5.99
CA ASP A 51 -6.68 1.87 -5.65
C ASP A 51 -7.53 1.36 -4.48
N TYR A 52 -7.06 1.68 -3.28
CA TYR A 52 -7.74 1.31 -2.04
C TYR A 52 -8.98 2.16 -1.75
N THR A 53 -9.30 3.17 -2.56
CA THR A 53 -10.38 4.13 -2.25
C THR A 53 -11.73 3.44 -2.10
N SER A 54 -12.05 2.49 -2.96
CA SER A 54 -13.29 1.71 -2.91
C SER A 54 -13.39 0.83 -1.66
N ALA A 55 -12.29 0.16 -1.28
CA ALA A 55 -12.22 -0.65 -0.06
C ALA A 55 -12.33 0.23 1.20
N ILE A 56 -11.65 1.37 1.23
CA ILE A 56 -11.72 2.34 2.33
C ILE A 56 -13.14 2.88 2.48
N ALA A 57 -13.80 3.28 1.38
CA ALA A 57 -15.17 3.79 1.41
C ALA A 57 -16.17 2.76 1.96
N SER A 58 -15.97 1.48 1.62
CA SER A 58 -16.81 0.39 2.13
C SER A 58 -16.66 0.24 3.64
N ILE A 59 -15.42 0.23 4.14
CA ILE A 59 -15.12 0.14 5.58
C ILE A 59 -15.67 1.36 6.33
N GLN A 60 -15.52 2.57 5.78
CA GLN A 60 -16.05 3.79 6.40
C GLN A 60 -17.57 3.74 6.57
N THR A 61 -18.28 3.23 5.56
CA THR A 61 -19.74 3.07 5.62
C THR A 61 -20.16 2.10 6.75
N GLU A 62 -19.44 0.99 6.93
CA GLU A 62 -19.70 0.04 8.02
C GLU A 62 -19.47 0.68 9.40
N VAL A 63 -18.43 1.50 9.54
CA VAL A 63 -18.15 2.25 10.77
C VAL A 63 -19.27 3.23 11.08
N GLU A 64 -19.73 4.01 10.10
CA GLU A 64 -20.83 4.95 10.26
C GLU A 64 -22.13 4.25 10.68
N GLN A 65 -22.44 3.10 10.06
CA GLN A 65 -23.60 2.30 10.42
C GLN A 65 -23.52 1.78 11.86
N HIS A 66 -22.33 1.34 12.28
CA HIS A 66 -22.11 0.88 13.65
C HIS A 66 -22.23 2.01 14.67
N ASP A 67 -21.72 3.20 14.36
CA ASP A 67 -21.83 4.38 15.22
C ASP A 67 -23.27 4.87 15.35
N LEU A 68 -24.06 4.79 14.26
CA LEU A 68 -25.49 5.06 14.30
C LEU A 68 -26.21 4.07 15.22
N CYS A 69 -25.93 2.77 15.09
CA CYS A 69 -26.52 1.74 15.95
C CYS A 69 -26.17 1.98 17.43
N ARG A 70 -24.91 2.32 17.72
CA ARG A 70 -24.44 2.63 19.08
C ARG A 70 -25.10 3.88 19.66
N SER A 71 -25.26 4.93 18.86
CA SER A 71 -25.89 6.18 19.31
C SER A 71 -27.38 5.97 19.61
N LEU A 72 -28.10 5.23 18.76
CA LEU A 72 -29.49 4.85 19.02
C LEU A 72 -29.62 4.02 20.31
N ALA A 73 -28.76 3.01 20.49
CA ALA A 73 -28.77 2.18 21.69
C ALA A 73 -28.57 3.03 22.97
N ARG A 74 -27.69 4.03 22.92
CA ARG A 74 -27.49 4.97 24.05
C ARG A 74 -28.72 5.81 24.32
N ALA A 75 -29.34 6.38 23.27
CA ALA A 75 -30.56 7.18 23.42
C ALA A 75 -31.72 6.38 24.01
N ILE A 76 -31.87 5.10 23.62
CA ILE A 76 -32.89 4.21 24.20
C ILE A 76 -32.68 4.03 25.71
N VAL A 77 -31.44 3.91 26.18
CA VAL A 77 -31.13 3.78 27.62
C VAL A 77 -31.36 5.09 28.37
N GLU A 78 -31.14 6.24 27.73
CA GLU A 78 -31.25 7.56 28.37
C GLU A 78 -32.72 8.04 28.47
N TYR A 79 -33.56 7.70 27.48
CA TYR A 79 -34.91 8.25 27.32
C TYR A 79 -36.04 7.21 27.38
N GLY A 80 -35.73 5.92 27.57
CA GLY A 80 -36.69 4.83 27.74
C GLY A 80 -36.80 4.36 29.17
#